data_AF-A0A916JE20-F1
#
_entry.id   AF-A0A916JE20-F1
#
_cell.length_a   1.000
_cell.length_b   1.000
_cell.length_c   1.000
_cell.angle_alpha   90.00
_cell.angle_beta   90.00
_cell.angle_gamma   90.00
#
_symmetry.space_group_name_H-M   'P 1'
#
loop_
_entity.id
_entity.type
_entity.pdbx_description
1 polymer ?
#
loop_
_entity_poly.entity_id
_entity_poly.type
_entity_poly.pdbx_seq_one_letter_code
_entity_poly.pdbx_strand_id
1 'polypeptide(L)'
;MNKKAFNIVISLIILIPVVVFFTAWNYYAINIPKWDDHALKTFIVEYSQATTWQEKFASVFKQHNEHRIALTRAITWLDFRLFGSLNYRHLMLAGNFLLLALIPLWFLLLKNNKKPYFALLPIPFIWLTLAFWENMYWGMSAIQNFGVVTLAVWTLYLCVNPKPWPFTLSLLLALITVATSGNGLLILPIGGVLLFLSQNRKRFALWILMSAGAVFSYFYWYSKNVSNPVSRASVFQLAKGYMAFLGSFAESFPVLDNFKVCVFSGIFLFLVAVSIGSTTLFRIIRNKYSAKSEKATDLFCLGTILFILGTALIVVYSRAGFGLETLITSRYKIYSVLLLITGYLYVVIPIRGSFLSPYISAIILLGVVFNIFSYHYHLVDASSLRKMLTMSQFNWTYTNKSLEVRPDTSFAANIVAKTPVFYSTWPAPIKLADKQGYAGTTNGLPELYAQTQFDISKTGISVKNNKFSSQRLQDSGIYILLSSDKRFYVFPAYRTRNRNRKQLFIKQYYFAPGFHSDIFFAENQIEKGDYKIGLIRQQGDDTSILFKDKTVHIPETISEKIKVNW
;
A
#
# COMPACT_ATOMS: atom_id res chain seq x y z
N MET A 1 -3.94 3.69 40.99
CA MET A 1 -2.69 3.53 40.21
C MET A 1 -1.97 4.88 40.16
N ASN A 2 -0.67 4.94 40.46
CA ASN A 2 0.11 6.19 40.33
C ASN A 2 0.03 6.72 38.88
N LYS A 3 -0.07 8.05 38.68
CA LYS A 3 -0.11 8.69 37.35
C LYS A 3 1.04 8.23 36.43
N LYS A 4 2.23 7.98 37.00
CA LYS A 4 3.37 7.40 36.26
C LYS A 4 3.07 5.99 35.77
N ALA A 5 2.60 5.10 36.65
CA ALA A 5 2.22 3.73 36.30
C ALA A 5 1.07 3.70 35.27
N PHE A 6 0.09 4.60 35.38
CA PHE A 6 -0.96 4.76 34.37
C PHE A 6 -0.41 5.11 33.00
N ASN A 7 0.46 6.12 32.91
CA ASN A 7 1.06 6.49 31.62
C ASN A 7 1.90 5.35 31.02
N ILE A 8 2.62 4.57 31.84
CA ILE A 8 3.37 3.40 31.38
C ILE A 8 2.43 2.36 30.76
N VAL A 9 1.34 2.02 31.43
CA VAL A 9 0.34 1.07 30.89
C VAL A 9 -0.23 1.57 29.57
N ILE A 10 -0.59 2.86 29.47
CA ILE A 10 -1.08 3.45 28.22
C ILE A 10 -0.03 3.36 27.11
N SER A 11 1.24 3.67 27.39
CA SER A 11 2.31 3.54 26.40
C SER A 11 2.52 2.09 25.94
N LEU A 12 2.44 1.11 26.84
CA LEU A 12 2.52 -0.31 26.49
C LEU A 12 1.37 -0.72 25.56
N ILE A 13 0.14 -0.25 25.81
CA ILE A 13 -1.00 -0.53 24.94
C ILE A 13 -0.84 0.14 23.57
N ILE A 14 -0.33 1.37 23.50
CA ILE A 14 -0.01 2.07 22.25
C ILE A 14 1.00 1.28 21.40
N LEU A 15 1.96 0.61 22.05
CA LEU A 15 2.98 -0.18 21.37
C LEU A 15 2.45 -1.47 20.74
N ILE A 16 1.32 -2.02 21.22
CA ILE A 16 0.75 -3.27 20.68
C ILE A 16 0.53 -3.20 19.16
N PRO A 17 -0.25 -2.25 18.60
CA PRO A 17 -0.46 -2.18 17.15
C PRO A 17 0.84 -1.87 16.38
N VAL A 18 1.80 -1.17 16.99
CA VAL A 18 3.12 -0.95 16.38
C VAL A 18 3.86 -2.28 16.22
N VAL A 19 3.96 -3.06 17.29
CA VAL A 19 4.63 -4.37 17.27
C VAL A 19 3.93 -5.30 16.27
N VAL A 20 2.60 -5.43 16.34
CA VAL A 20 1.84 -6.27 15.41
C VAL A 20 2.07 -5.87 13.95
N PHE A 21 2.07 -4.57 13.65
CA PHE A 21 2.31 -4.04 12.31
C PHE A 21 3.70 -4.38 11.79
N PHE A 22 4.75 -4.14 12.56
CA PHE A 22 6.12 -4.44 12.12
C PHE A 22 6.46 -5.93 12.14
N THR A 23 5.82 -6.74 13.00
CA THR A 23 5.93 -8.20 12.95
C THR A 23 5.32 -8.73 11.65
N ALA A 24 4.09 -8.31 11.29
CA ALA A 24 3.47 -8.69 10.03
C ALA A 24 4.30 -8.22 8.82
N TRP A 25 4.83 -6.99 8.87
CA TRP A 25 5.73 -6.48 7.84
C TRP A 25 6.95 -7.38 7.67
N ASN A 26 7.68 -7.64 8.75
CA ASN A 26 8.91 -8.40 8.71
C ASN A 26 8.68 -9.83 8.16
N TYR A 27 7.55 -10.43 8.52
CA TYR A 27 7.18 -11.79 8.15
C TYR A 27 6.95 -11.96 6.64
N TYR A 28 6.28 -11.01 5.97
CA TYR A 28 5.97 -11.14 4.53
C TYR A 28 6.88 -10.34 3.61
N ALA A 29 7.49 -9.25 4.08
CA ALA A 29 8.35 -8.40 3.27
C ALA A 29 9.47 -9.21 2.61
N ILE A 30 9.78 -8.91 1.36
CA ILE A 30 10.84 -9.59 0.61
C ILE A 30 11.53 -8.58 -0.28
N ASN A 31 12.85 -8.72 -0.46
CA ASN A 31 13.63 -7.81 -1.28
C ASN A 31 13.47 -8.15 -2.77
N ILE A 32 12.26 -8.00 -3.29
CA ILE A 32 11.92 -8.23 -4.70
C ILE A 32 11.14 -7.01 -5.17
N PRO A 33 11.54 -6.36 -6.28
CA PRO A 33 10.82 -5.20 -6.79
C PRO A 33 9.40 -5.58 -7.21
N LYS A 34 8.45 -4.69 -6.89
CA LYS A 34 7.09 -4.75 -7.41
C LYS A 34 6.87 -3.63 -8.43
N TRP A 35 6.50 -4.00 -9.65
CA TRP A 35 6.07 -3.08 -10.72
C TRP A 35 7.00 -1.86 -10.88
N ASP A 36 6.57 -0.67 -10.48
CA ASP A 36 7.33 0.58 -10.64
C ASP A 36 8.65 0.63 -9.84
N ASP A 37 8.86 -0.28 -8.88
CA ASP A 37 10.14 -0.41 -8.16
C ASP A 37 11.34 -0.66 -9.11
N HIS A 38 11.08 -1.21 -10.30
CA HIS A 38 12.11 -1.39 -11.32
C HIS A 38 12.72 -0.05 -11.79
N ALA A 39 11.95 1.05 -11.79
CA ALA A 39 12.43 2.37 -12.18
C ALA A 39 13.52 2.92 -11.24
N LEU A 40 13.52 2.47 -9.98
CA LEU A 40 14.50 2.91 -8.97
C LEU A 40 15.91 2.41 -9.28
N LYS A 41 16.01 1.22 -9.89
CA LYS A 41 17.27 0.68 -10.39
C LYS A 41 17.83 1.57 -11.49
N THR A 42 16.99 1.94 -12.47
CA THR A 42 17.37 2.85 -13.57
C THR A 42 17.82 4.19 -13.02
N PHE A 43 17.11 4.74 -12.03
CA PHE A 43 17.52 5.98 -11.37
C PHE A 43 18.92 5.89 -10.74
N ILE A 44 19.28 4.79 -10.06
CA ILE A 44 20.63 4.64 -9.49
C ILE A 44 21.70 4.64 -10.59
N VAL A 45 21.44 4.00 -11.74
CA VAL A 45 22.34 4.04 -12.90
C VAL A 45 22.50 5.47 -13.39
N GLU A 46 21.39 6.15 -13.71
CA GLU A 46 21.38 7.53 -14.22
C GLU A 46 22.09 8.50 -13.25
N TYR A 47 21.78 8.42 -11.96
CA TYR A 47 22.34 9.31 -10.94
C TYR A 47 23.84 9.04 -10.68
N SER A 48 24.27 7.78 -10.72
CA SER A 48 25.68 7.40 -10.55
C SER A 48 26.55 7.81 -11.74
N GLN A 49 25.98 7.79 -12.95
CA GLN A 49 26.68 8.13 -14.19
C GLN A 49 26.62 9.63 -14.52
N ALA A 50 25.72 10.38 -13.88
CA ALA A 50 25.61 11.82 -14.06
C ALA A 50 26.92 12.55 -13.71
N THR A 51 27.44 13.32 -14.67
CA THR A 51 28.71 14.05 -14.56
C THR A 51 28.52 15.46 -14.01
N THR A 52 27.34 16.05 -14.25
CA THR A 52 27.02 17.42 -13.82
C THR A 52 25.99 17.46 -12.69
N TRP A 53 25.98 18.55 -11.92
CA TRP A 53 24.95 18.77 -10.89
C TRP A 53 23.54 18.92 -11.49
N GLN A 54 23.44 19.45 -12.71
CA GLN A 54 22.21 19.61 -13.45
C GLN A 54 21.59 18.25 -13.81
N GLU A 55 22.40 17.30 -14.28
CA GLU A 55 21.97 15.91 -14.56
C GLU A 55 21.51 15.18 -13.29
N LYS A 56 22.22 15.36 -12.18
CA LYS A 56 21.84 14.81 -10.87
C LYS A 56 20.51 15.40 -10.38
N PHE A 57 20.34 16.71 -10.52
CA PHE A 57 19.08 17.36 -10.17
C PHE A 57 17.94 16.87 -11.07
N ALA A 58 18.17 16.82 -12.39
CA ALA A 58 17.18 16.36 -13.36
C ALA A 58 16.74 14.91 -13.10
N SER A 59 17.66 14.00 -12.80
CA SER A 59 17.33 12.59 -12.51
C SER A 59 16.49 12.43 -11.23
N VAL A 60 16.72 13.24 -10.20
CA VAL A 60 15.88 13.23 -8.98
C VAL A 60 14.46 13.71 -9.29
N PHE A 61 14.29 14.79 -10.05
CA PHE A 61 12.98 15.40 -10.32
C PHE A 61 12.32 14.94 -11.64
N LYS A 62 12.92 14.00 -12.37
CA LYS A 62 12.38 13.42 -13.62
C LYS A 62 10.94 12.90 -13.40
N GLN A 63 10.07 13.09 -14.37
CA GLN A 63 8.70 12.59 -14.28
C GLN A 63 8.70 11.06 -14.26
N HIS A 64 7.78 10.46 -13.50
CA HIS A 64 7.51 9.03 -13.50
C HIS A 64 5.99 8.85 -13.49
N ASN A 65 5.43 8.36 -14.60
CA ASN A 65 3.98 8.34 -14.84
C ASN A 65 3.39 9.76 -14.68
N GLU A 66 2.34 9.95 -13.89
CA GLU A 66 1.74 11.25 -13.57
C GLU A 66 2.41 11.97 -12.38
N HIS A 67 3.56 11.50 -11.91
CA HIS A 67 4.13 11.91 -10.64
C HIS A 67 5.56 12.45 -10.73
N ARG A 68 5.90 13.29 -9.76
CA ARG A 68 7.28 13.58 -9.36
C ARG A 68 7.55 12.76 -8.10
N ILE A 69 8.55 11.87 -8.14
CA ILE A 69 8.87 10.90 -7.07
C ILE A 69 10.22 11.20 -6.39
N ALA A 70 10.54 12.48 -6.23
CA ALA A 70 11.85 12.94 -5.76
C ALA A 70 12.19 12.41 -4.35
N LEU A 71 11.21 12.37 -3.44
CA LEU A 71 11.40 11.79 -2.11
C LEU A 71 11.80 10.31 -2.18
N THR A 72 11.10 9.52 -3.00
CA THR A 72 11.41 8.10 -3.19
C THR A 72 12.81 7.92 -3.75
N ARG A 73 13.20 8.71 -4.75
CA ARG A 73 14.56 8.68 -5.31
C ARG A 73 15.63 9.11 -4.32
N ALA A 74 15.38 10.14 -3.51
CA ALA A 74 16.30 10.57 -2.47
C ALA A 74 16.53 9.47 -1.42
N ILE A 75 15.48 8.81 -0.95
CA ILE A 75 15.58 7.67 0.00
C ILE A 75 16.27 6.48 -0.67
N THR A 76 15.97 6.20 -1.94
CA THR A 76 16.63 5.14 -2.73
C THR A 76 18.13 5.38 -2.86
N TRP A 77 18.54 6.62 -3.16
CA TRP A 77 19.95 6.98 -3.26
C TRP A 77 20.65 6.89 -1.91
N LEU A 78 19.99 7.33 -0.83
CA LEU A 78 20.51 7.21 0.52
C LEU A 78 20.73 5.73 0.91
N ASP A 79 19.76 4.86 0.64
CA ASP A 79 19.87 3.42 0.87
C ASP A 79 21.09 2.84 0.14
N PHE A 80 21.18 3.11 -1.17
CA PHE A 80 22.30 2.65 -1.99
C PHE A 80 23.66 3.16 -1.48
N ARG A 81 23.75 4.43 -1.07
CA ARG A 81 24.99 5.02 -0.52
C ARG A 81 25.41 4.44 0.82
N LEU A 82 24.45 4.09 1.69
CA LEU A 82 24.74 3.56 3.02
C LEU A 82 25.10 2.07 3.00
N PHE A 83 24.45 1.28 2.15
CA PHE A 83 24.59 -0.17 2.14
C PHE A 83 25.37 -0.73 0.93
N GLY A 84 25.75 0.13 -0.02
CA GLY A 84 26.43 -0.26 -1.26
C GLY A 84 25.55 -1.04 -2.24
N SER A 85 24.28 -1.25 -1.90
CA SER A 85 23.27 -1.94 -2.71
C SER A 85 21.88 -1.49 -2.31
N LEU A 86 20.94 -1.54 -3.25
CA LEU A 86 19.53 -1.21 -3.07
C LEU A 86 18.80 -2.39 -2.45
N ASN A 87 18.09 -2.14 -1.36
CA ASN A 87 17.22 -3.12 -0.72
C ASN A 87 15.78 -2.59 -0.61
N TYR A 88 14.87 -3.20 -1.37
CA TYR A 88 13.45 -2.86 -1.36
C TYR A 88 12.79 -3.04 0.01
N ARG A 89 13.30 -3.93 0.89
CA ARG A 89 12.83 -4.00 2.28
C ARG A 89 13.18 -2.73 3.06
N HIS A 90 14.35 -2.13 2.82
CA HIS A 90 14.70 -0.86 3.48
C HIS A 90 13.78 0.28 3.00
N LEU A 91 13.43 0.31 1.70
CA LEU A 91 12.45 1.27 1.18
C LEU A 91 11.06 1.08 1.78
N MET A 92 10.58 -0.16 1.87
CA MET A 92 9.33 -0.48 2.58
C MET A 92 9.40 0.01 4.03
N LEU A 93 10.50 -0.26 4.74
CA LEU A 93 10.71 0.17 6.11
C LEU A 93 10.66 1.71 6.24
N ALA A 94 11.34 2.43 5.36
CA ALA A 94 11.33 3.89 5.33
C ALA A 94 9.91 4.44 5.11
N GLY A 95 9.15 3.89 4.16
CA GLY A 95 7.76 4.27 3.93
C GLY A 95 6.86 3.98 5.15
N ASN A 96 7.02 2.81 5.77
CA ASN A 96 6.27 2.46 6.99
C ASN A 96 6.65 3.35 8.20
N PHE A 97 7.89 3.84 8.28
CA PHE A 97 8.26 4.86 9.27
C PHE A 97 7.60 6.22 8.99
N LEU A 98 7.43 6.62 7.72
CA LEU A 98 6.66 7.81 7.38
C LEU A 98 5.22 7.67 7.88
N LEU A 99 4.59 6.50 7.70
CA LEU A 99 3.26 6.22 8.26
C LEU A 99 3.22 6.42 9.79
N LEU A 100 4.21 5.90 10.53
CA LEU A 100 4.33 6.10 11.98
C LEU A 100 4.52 7.57 12.39
N ALA A 101 5.18 8.37 11.54
CA ALA A 101 5.52 9.76 11.84
C ALA A 101 4.30 10.70 11.98
N LEU A 102 3.07 10.24 11.70
CA LEU A 102 1.84 10.96 12.00
C LEU A 102 1.35 10.80 13.44
N ILE A 103 1.73 9.73 14.15
CA ILE A 103 1.29 9.52 15.55
C ILE A 103 1.75 10.66 16.48
N PRO A 104 3.01 11.14 16.41
CA PRO A 104 3.45 12.28 17.20
C PRO A 104 2.64 13.56 16.94
N LEU A 105 2.19 13.80 15.71
CA LEU A 105 1.35 14.96 15.37
C LEU A 105 0.03 14.91 16.13
N TRP A 106 -0.65 13.77 16.11
CA TRP A 106 -1.93 13.61 16.81
C TRP A 106 -1.77 13.69 18.33
N PHE A 107 -0.66 13.17 18.86
CA PHE A 107 -0.29 13.40 20.27
C PHE A 107 -0.14 14.90 20.58
N LEU A 108 0.56 15.67 19.73
CA LEU A 108 0.72 17.11 19.91
C LEU A 108 -0.62 17.84 19.86
N LEU A 109 -1.52 17.48 18.95
CA LEU A 109 -2.87 18.05 18.87
C LEU A 109 -3.67 17.79 20.14
N LEU A 110 -3.69 16.55 20.63
CA LEU A 110 -4.38 16.17 21.86
C LEU A 110 -3.77 16.91 23.08
N LYS A 111 -2.44 16.95 23.19
CA LYS A 111 -1.71 17.63 24.26
C LYS A 111 -1.99 19.14 24.28
N ASN A 112 -1.92 19.80 23.12
CA ASN A 112 -2.17 21.24 22.99
C ASN A 112 -3.62 21.62 23.32
N ASN A 113 -4.55 20.67 23.16
CA ASN A 113 -5.95 20.81 23.55
C ASN A 113 -6.25 20.24 24.95
N LYS A 114 -5.21 20.04 25.78
CA LYS A 114 -5.30 19.60 27.19
C LYS A 114 -6.04 18.27 27.37
N LYS A 115 -5.92 17.36 26.41
CA LYS A 115 -6.53 16.03 26.48
C LYS A 115 -5.69 15.06 27.29
N PRO A 116 -6.33 14.12 27.99
CA PRO A 116 -5.61 13.09 28.73
C PRO A 116 -4.86 12.17 27.74
N TYR A 117 -3.73 11.62 28.17
CA TYR A 117 -2.86 10.84 27.31
C TYR A 117 -3.55 9.61 26.69
N PHE A 118 -4.48 8.98 27.42
CA PHE A 118 -5.25 7.83 26.91
C PHE A 118 -6.17 8.18 25.72
N ALA A 119 -6.44 9.45 25.43
CA ALA A 119 -7.14 9.87 24.22
C ALA A 119 -6.34 9.57 22.94
N LEU A 120 -5.04 9.26 23.05
CA LEU A 120 -4.22 8.80 21.94
C LEU A 120 -4.47 7.32 21.60
N LEU A 121 -4.98 6.51 22.53
CA LEU A 121 -5.07 5.05 22.39
C LEU A 121 -5.78 4.55 21.12
N PRO A 122 -6.93 5.09 20.70
CA PRO A 122 -7.60 4.56 19.51
C PRO A 122 -6.80 4.74 18.22
N ILE A 123 -5.95 5.77 18.17
CA ILE A 123 -5.32 6.22 16.94
C ILE A 123 -4.35 5.17 16.37
N PRO A 124 -3.39 4.60 17.13
CA PRO A 124 -2.55 3.51 16.64
C PRO A 124 -3.33 2.28 16.16
N PHE A 125 -4.41 1.88 16.84
CA PHE A 125 -5.23 0.73 16.42
C PHE A 125 -5.97 0.98 15.10
N ILE A 126 -6.45 2.19 14.89
CA ILE A 126 -7.12 2.57 13.63
C ILE A 126 -6.10 2.76 12.51
N TRP A 127 -4.96 3.38 12.82
CA TRP A 127 -3.97 3.80 11.82
C TRP A 127 -3.05 2.68 11.33
N LEU A 128 -2.58 1.81 12.24
CA LEU A 128 -1.61 0.76 11.92
C LEU A 128 -2.34 -0.54 11.58
N THR A 129 -2.82 -0.59 10.34
CA THR A 129 -3.75 -1.60 9.87
C THR A 129 -3.25 -2.31 8.61
N LEU A 130 -3.57 -3.61 8.47
CA LEU A 130 -3.20 -4.39 7.29
C LEU A 130 -4.06 -4.07 6.06
N ALA A 131 -5.08 -3.21 6.19
CA ALA A 131 -5.78 -2.62 5.06
C ALA A 131 -4.83 -1.96 4.05
N PHE A 132 -3.65 -1.50 4.51
CA PHE A 132 -2.63 -0.88 3.68
C PHE A 132 -1.56 -1.86 3.16
N TRP A 133 -1.83 -3.18 3.18
CA TRP A 133 -0.84 -4.21 2.80
C TRP A 133 -0.11 -3.89 1.50
N GLU A 134 -0.80 -3.37 0.47
CA GLU A 134 -0.15 -3.12 -0.81
C GLU A 134 0.90 -2.00 -0.70
N ASN A 135 0.61 -0.92 0.03
CA ASN A 135 1.61 0.12 0.31
C ASN A 135 2.70 -0.41 1.26
N MET A 136 2.33 -1.18 2.27
CA MET A 136 3.23 -1.70 3.30
C MET A 136 4.35 -2.60 2.73
N TYR A 137 4.06 -3.35 1.66
CA TYR A 137 4.98 -4.30 1.03
C TYR A 137 5.48 -3.88 -0.36
N TRP A 138 5.31 -2.61 -0.75
CA TRP A 138 5.78 -2.08 -2.02
C TRP A 138 6.66 -0.86 -1.78
N GLY A 139 7.98 -0.96 -2.03
CA GLY A 139 8.96 0.05 -1.62
C GLY A 139 8.67 1.47 -2.12
N MET A 140 8.53 1.65 -3.44
CA MET A 140 8.18 2.95 -4.04
C MET A 140 6.83 3.46 -3.53
N SER A 141 5.81 2.62 -3.55
CA SER A 141 4.44 3.01 -3.17
C SER A 141 4.34 3.32 -1.67
N ALA A 142 5.10 2.64 -0.81
CA ALA A 142 5.16 2.91 0.62
C ALA A 142 5.61 4.35 0.85
N ILE A 143 6.77 4.71 0.29
CA ILE A 143 7.35 6.04 0.44
C ILE A 143 6.44 7.09 -0.19
N GLN A 144 5.96 6.84 -1.40
CA GLN A 144 5.12 7.80 -2.12
C GLN A 144 3.79 8.05 -1.41
N ASN A 145 3.02 7.01 -1.11
CA ASN A 145 1.66 7.14 -0.58
C ASN A 145 1.64 7.47 0.92
N PHE A 146 2.47 6.80 1.73
CA PHE A 146 2.56 7.15 3.15
C PHE A 146 3.30 8.47 3.35
N GLY A 147 4.32 8.74 2.54
CA GLY A 147 5.06 10.01 2.58
C GLY A 147 4.21 11.20 2.20
N VAL A 148 3.48 11.17 1.06
CA VAL A 148 2.68 12.34 0.65
C VAL A 148 1.60 12.65 1.68
N VAL A 149 0.93 11.64 2.25
CA VAL A 149 -0.09 11.85 3.29
C VAL A 149 0.54 12.43 4.54
N THR A 150 1.66 11.87 5.00
CA THR A 150 2.37 12.34 6.19
C THR A 150 2.84 13.77 6.05
N LEU A 151 3.53 14.07 4.95
CA LEU A 151 4.07 15.39 4.65
C LEU A 151 2.95 16.42 4.46
N ALA A 152 1.87 16.07 3.76
CA ALA A 152 0.72 16.95 3.59
C ALA A 152 0.09 17.33 4.93
N VAL A 153 -0.21 16.34 5.77
CA VAL A 153 -0.89 16.58 7.06
C VAL A 153 0.03 17.37 8.01
N TRP A 154 1.33 17.07 8.07
CA TRP A 154 2.30 17.89 8.80
C TRP A 154 2.38 19.32 8.26
N THR A 155 2.43 19.49 6.94
CA THR A 155 2.47 20.80 6.29
C THR A 155 1.26 21.64 6.67
N LEU A 156 0.06 21.07 6.60
CA LEU A 156 -1.19 21.75 6.93
C LEU A 156 -1.28 22.14 8.41
N TYR A 157 -0.78 21.29 9.32
CA TYR A 157 -0.70 21.63 10.74
C TYR A 157 0.29 22.78 11.00
N LEU A 158 1.46 22.71 10.39
CA LEU A 158 2.53 23.68 10.61
C LEU A 158 2.21 25.04 9.99
N CYS A 159 1.52 25.08 8.85
CA CYS A 159 1.20 26.34 8.17
C CYS A 159 0.21 27.21 8.97
N VAL A 160 -0.76 26.58 9.65
CA VAL A 160 -1.74 27.27 10.51
C VAL A 160 -1.25 27.45 11.95
N ASN A 161 -0.06 26.94 12.30
CA ASN A 161 0.48 27.06 13.64
C ASN A 161 0.78 28.53 13.97
N PRO A 162 0.43 29.05 15.15
CA PRO A 162 0.64 30.47 15.48
C PRO A 162 2.12 30.88 15.50
N LYS A 163 3.06 29.98 15.79
CA LYS A 163 4.49 30.30 15.89
C LYS A 163 5.13 30.51 14.49
N PRO A 164 6.12 31.42 14.34
CA PRO A 164 6.74 31.71 13.05
C PRO A 164 7.60 30.58 12.50
N TRP A 165 8.41 29.92 13.36
CA TRP A 165 9.30 28.83 12.93
C TRP A 165 8.56 27.64 12.28
N PRO A 166 7.46 27.10 12.87
CA PRO A 166 6.62 26.10 12.20
C PRO A 166 6.13 26.52 10.81
N PHE A 167 5.75 27.79 10.63
CA PHE A 167 5.30 28.27 9.33
C PHE A 167 6.43 28.23 8.30
N THR A 168 7.66 28.65 8.64
CA THR A 168 8.81 28.53 7.73
C THR A 168 9.08 27.06 7.37
N LEU A 169 9.01 26.15 8.35
CA LEU A 169 9.15 24.72 8.09
C LEU A 169 8.04 24.18 7.18
N SER A 170 6.82 24.71 7.27
CA SER A 170 5.71 24.32 6.40
C SER A 170 5.96 24.67 4.93
N LEU A 171 6.70 25.74 4.63
CA LEU A 171 7.06 26.08 3.24
C LEU A 171 8.00 25.04 2.65
N LEU A 172 9.00 24.60 3.41
CA LEU A 172 9.93 23.55 2.99
C LEU A 172 9.22 22.21 2.81
N LEU A 173 8.40 21.82 3.79
CA LEU A 173 7.63 20.58 3.70
C LEU A 173 6.61 20.61 2.56
N ALA A 174 6.05 21.78 2.22
CA ALA A 174 5.16 21.92 1.08
C ALA A 174 5.86 21.56 -0.24
N LEU A 175 7.08 22.07 -0.46
CA LEU A 175 7.88 21.74 -1.64
C LEU A 175 8.21 20.24 -1.71
N ILE A 176 8.59 19.63 -0.58
CA ILE A 176 8.86 18.19 -0.52
C ILE A 176 7.57 17.40 -0.81
N THR A 177 6.43 17.82 -0.27
CA THR A 177 5.12 17.19 -0.51
C THR A 177 4.76 17.20 -2.00
N VAL A 178 4.91 18.36 -2.66
CA VAL A 178 4.68 18.52 -4.11
C VAL A 178 5.62 17.63 -4.92
N ALA A 179 6.86 17.46 -4.48
CA ALA A 179 7.86 16.62 -5.13
C ALA A 179 7.75 15.11 -4.79
N THR A 180 6.77 14.71 -3.96
CA THR A 180 6.59 13.31 -3.53
C THR A 180 5.55 12.57 -4.37
N SER A 181 4.42 13.21 -4.69
CA SER A 181 3.32 12.61 -5.47
C SER A 181 2.43 13.68 -6.11
N GLY A 182 1.68 13.33 -7.15
CA GLY A 182 0.82 14.26 -7.88
C GLY A 182 -0.28 14.92 -7.02
N ASN A 183 -0.91 14.16 -6.12
CA ASN A 183 -1.89 14.73 -5.20
C ASN A 183 -1.27 15.66 -4.14
N GLY A 184 0.06 15.65 -3.98
CA GLY A 184 0.78 16.61 -3.16
C GLY A 184 0.56 18.06 -3.60
N LEU A 185 0.25 18.32 -4.88
CA LEU A 185 -0.09 19.66 -5.36
C LEU A 185 -1.31 20.29 -4.65
N LEU A 186 -2.23 19.47 -4.13
CA LEU A 186 -3.44 19.95 -3.47
C LEU A 186 -3.15 20.78 -2.21
N ILE A 187 -2.02 20.55 -1.55
CA ILE A 187 -1.65 21.30 -0.35
C ILE A 187 -1.43 22.80 -0.62
N LEU A 188 -1.10 23.17 -1.86
CA LEU A 188 -0.86 24.57 -2.24
C LEU A 188 -2.14 25.42 -2.17
N PRO A 189 -3.22 25.12 -2.93
CA PRO A 189 -4.47 25.87 -2.80
C PRO A 189 -5.10 25.70 -1.40
N ILE A 190 -5.02 24.51 -0.79
CA ILE A 190 -5.59 24.28 0.55
C ILE A 190 -4.88 25.14 1.60
N GLY A 191 -3.54 25.15 1.62
CA GLY A 191 -2.77 26.01 2.52
C GLY A 191 -3.08 27.49 2.34
N GLY A 192 -3.28 27.93 1.09
CA GLY A 192 -3.76 29.28 0.76
C GLY A 192 -5.11 29.59 1.40
N VAL A 193 -6.10 28.71 1.22
CA VAL A 193 -7.43 28.84 1.87
C VAL A 193 -7.32 28.90 3.38
N LEU A 194 -6.54 28.01 4.01
CA LEU A 194 -6.37 28.00 5.46
C LEU A 194 -5.73 29.29 5.99
N LEU A 195 -4.70 29.80 5.31
CA LEU A 195 -4.02 31.04 5.68
C LEU A 195 -4.92 32.26 5.48
N PHE A 196 -5.73 32.27 4.43
CA PHE A 196 -6.77 33.27 4.21
C PHE A 196 -7.78 33.27 5.37
N LEU A 197 -8.32 32.10 5.74
CA LEU A 197 -9.24 31.93 6.87
C LEU A 197 -8.58 32.24 8.23
N SER A 198 -7.27 32.06 8.34
CA SER A 198 -6.50 32.48 9.52
C SER A 198 -6.36 34.00 9.64
N GLN A 199 -6.68 34.74 8.58
CA GLN A 199 -6.54 36.19 8.43
C GLN A 199 -5.09 36.71 8.49
N ASN A 200 -4.10 35.84 8.24
CA ASN A 200 -2.69 36.23 8.22
C ASN A 200 -2.22 36.60 6.81
N ARG A 201 -2.46 37.86 6.40
CA ARG A 201 -2.18 38.34 5.04
C ARG A 201 -0.71 38.18 4.61
N LYS A 202 0.24 38.38 5.52
CA LYS A 202 1.68 38.22 5.24
C LYS A 202 2.03 36.77 4.89
N ARG A 203 1.58 35.82 5.73
CA ARG A 203 1.79 34.39 5.49
C ARG A 203 1.07 33.92 4.24
N PHE A 204 -0.15 34.41 4.01
CA PHE A 204 -0.91 34.13 2.79
C PHE A 204 -0.14 34.57 1.54
N ALA A 205 0.33 35.81 1.48
CA ALA A 205 1.09 36.33 0.34
C ALA A 205 2.36 35.51 0.07
N LEU A 206 3.14 35.19 1.11
CA LEU A 206 4.35 34.36 0.97
C LEU A 206 4.02 32.93 0.51
N TRP A 207 2.92 32.35 1.00
CA TRP A 207 2.45 31.04 0.57
C TRP A 207 2.04 31.01 -0.90
N ILE A 208 1.31 32.04 -1.36
CA ILE A 208 0.91 32.15 -2.77
C ILE A 208 2.13 32.31 -3.69
N LEU A 209 3.11 33.14 -3.31
CA LEU A 209 4.34 33.30 -4.07
C LEU A 209 5.11 31.97 -4.20
N MET A 210 5.29 31.26 -3.07
CA MET A 210 5.93 29.94 -3.06
C MET A 210 5.13 28.93 -3.89
N SER A 211 3.80 28.93 -3.78
CA SER A 211 2.91 28.03 -4.52
C SER A 211 3.01 28.24 -6.03
N ALA A 212 3.06 29.50 -6.48
CA ALA A 212 3.22 29.82 -7.90
C ALA A 212 4.55 29.26 -8.45
N GLY A 213 5.65 29.47 -7.71
CA GLY A 213 6.95 28.88 -8.04
C GLY A 213 6.92 27.35 -8.10
N ALA A 214 6.30 26.71 -7.09
CA ALA A 214 6.19 25.26 -7.03
C ALA A 214 5.38 24.66 -8.19
N VAL A 215 4.25 25.28 -8.55
CA VAL A 215 3.43 24.87 -9.71
C VAL A 215 4.22 25.04 -11.00
N PHE A 216 4.86 26.19 -11.21
CA PHE A 216 5.69 26.42 -12.38
C PHE A 216 6.78 25.35 -12.52
N SER A 217 7.56 25.11 -11.45
CA SER A 217 8.62 24.11 -11.45
C SER A 217 8.10 22.68 -11.68
N TYR A 218 6.93 22.33 -11.14
CA TYR A 218 6.34 21.00 -11.31
C TYR A 218 5.99 20.71 -12.78
N PHE A 219 5.40 21.70 -13.46
CA PHE A 219 4.88 21.56 -14.81
C PHE A 219 5.86 21.97 -15.93
N TYR A 220 6.98 22.61 -15.59
CA TYR A 220 7.97 23.10 -16.57
C TYR A 220 8.39 22.04 -17.62
N TRP A 221 8.62 20.80 -17.18
CA TRP A 221 8.91 19.65 -18.05
C TRP A 221 7.96 18.49 -17.79
N TYR A 222 6.66 18.78 -17.72
CA TYR A 222 5.63 17.76 -17.52
C TYR A 222 5.01 17.37 -18.87
N SER A 223 4.95 16.06 -19.12
CA SER A 223 4.32 15.46 -20.29
C SER A 223 3.02 14.77 -19.89
N LYS A 224 1.96 14.89 -20.71
CA LYS A 224 0.69 14.21 -20.43
C LYS A 224 0.88 12.70 -20.59
N ASN A 225 0.55 11.93 -19.55
CA ASN A 225 0.51 10.48 -19.65
C ASN A 225 -0.75 10.03 -20.41
N VAL A 226 -0.61 9.14 -21.39
CA VAL A 226 -1.69 8.68 -22.29
C VAL A 226 -2.16 7.25 -21.94
N SER A 227 -1.60 6.64 -20.89
CA SER A 227 -1.77 5.20 -20.60
C SER A 227 -3.01 4.82 -19.79
N ASN A 228 -3.75 5.77 -19.20
CA ASN A 228 -4.99 5.44 -18.48
C ASN A 228 -6.20 5.34 -19.43
N PRO A 229 -7.04 4.30 -19.32
CA PRO A 229 -8.25 4.16 -20.12
C PRO A 229 -9.21 5.30 -19.84
N VAL A 230 -9.81 5.84 -20.91
CA VAL A 230 -10.81 6.89 -20.81
C VAL A 230 -12.01 6.38 -20.02
N SER A 231 -12.39 7.10 -18.96
CA SER A 231 -13.59 6.76 -18.19
C SER A 231 -14.84 6.93 -19.02
N ARG A 232 -15.64 5.87 -19.11
CA ARG A 232 -17.02 5.90 -19.66
C ARG A 232 -18.08 5.92 -18.56
N ALA A 233 -17.68 6.17 -17.31
CA ALA A 233 -18.56 6.14 -16.16
C ALA A 233 -19.53 7.34 -16.16
N SER A 234 -20.79 7.11 -15.83
CA SER A 234 -21.76 8.18 -15.65
C SER A 234 -21.46 9.03 -14.40
N VAL A 235 -22.02 10.23 -14.31
CA VAL A 235 -21.88 11.09 -13.12
C VAL A 235 -22.31 10.37 -11.84
N PHE A 236 -23.39 9.58 -11.90
CA PHE A 236 -23.84 8.78 -10.76
C PHE A 236 -22.84 7.68 -10.38
N GLN A 237 -22.21 7.02 -11.35
CA GLN A 237 -21.17 6.03 -11.10
C GLN A 237 -19.91 6.66 -10.48
N LEU A 238 -19.52 7.86 -10.95
CA LEU A 238 -18.43 8.62 -10.34
C LEU A 238 -18.76 9.03 -8.91
N ALA A 239 -19.98 9.51 -8.64
CA ALA A 239 -20.43 9.83 -7.29
C ALA A 239 -20.44 8.58 -6.38
N LYS A 240 -20.92 7.44 -6.88
CA LYS A 240 -20.88 6.15 -6.16
C LYS A 240 -19.45 5.72 -5.86
N GLY A 241 -18.54 5.81 -6.83
CA GLY A 241 -17.12 5.52 -6.67
C GLY A 241 -16.44 6.45 -5.66
N TYR A 242 -16.81 7.74 -5.67
CA TYR A 242 -16.33 8.72 -4.69
C TYR A 242 -16.75 8.36 -3.27
N MET A 243 -18.01 7.98 -3.06
CA MET A 243 -18.46 7.49 -1.75
C MET A 243 -17.73 6.20 -1.37
N ALA A 244 -17.61 5.22 -2.27
CA ALA A 244 -16.87 3.99 -2.01
C ALA A 244 -15.42 4.25 -1.58
N PHE A 245 -14.73 5.19 -2.25
CA PHE A 245 -13.37 5.61 -1.91
C PHE A 245 -13.27 6.16 -0.49
N LEU A 246 -14.17 7.08 -0.12
CA LEU A 246 -14.19 7.70 1.22
C LEU A 246 -14.51 6.70 2.33
N GLY A 247 -15.26 5.64 2.05
CA GLY A 247 -15.58 4.58 3.00
C GLY A 247 -14.75 3.31 2.85
N SER A 248 -13.67 3.32 2.08
CA SER A 248 -12.91 2.11 1.69
C SER A 248 -12.29 1.33 2.86
N PHE A 249 -12.11 1.94 4.04
CA PHE A 249 -11.72 1.22 5.26
C PHE A 249 -12.68 0.07 5.58
N ALA A 250 -13.96 0.24 5.24
CA ALA A 250 -15.02 -0.68 5.60
C ALA A 250 -14.95 -2.01 4.83
N GLU A 251 -14.12 -2.12 3.79
CA GLU A 251 -13.82 -3.41 3.14
C GLU A 251 -13.20 -4.42 4.14
N SER A 252 -12.54 -3.94 5.19
CA SER A 252 -11.98 -4.81 6.23
C SER A 252 -13.05 -5.59 7.00
N PHE A 253 -14.33 -5.16 6.96
CA PHE A 253 -15.41 -5.86 7.64
C PHE A 253 -15.84 -7.10 6.85
N PRO A 254 -16.07 -8.25 7.52
CA PRO A 254 -16.40 -9.51 6.85
C PRO A 254 -17.89 -9.56 6.44
N VAL A 255 -18.26 -8.76 5.44
CA VAL A 255 -19.60 -8.70 4.84
C VAL A 255 -19.61 -9.38 3.47
N LEU A 256 -20.80 -9.66 2.92
CA LEU A 256 -20.92 -10.29 1.61
C LEU A 256 -20.61 -9.33 0.46
N ASP A 257 -21.07 -8.09 0.57
CA ASP A 257 -20.92 -7.05 -0.45
C ASP A 257 -20.10 -5.89 0.12
N ASN A 258 -18.79 -6.00 -0.03
CA ASN A 258 -17.85 -5.00 0.50
C ASN A 258 -18.05 -3.64 -0.16
N PHE A 259 -18.28 -3.62 -1.48
CA PHE A 259 -18.42 -2.37 -2.22
C PHE A 259 -19.61 -1.56 -1.70
N LYS A 260 -20.77 -2.20 -1.48
CA LYS A 260 -21.94 -1.51 -0.88
C LYS A 260 -21.63 -0.95 0.50
N VAL A 261 -20.97 -1.71 1.36
CA VAL A 261 -20.62 -1.24 2.71
C VAL A 261 -19.65 -0.06 2.65
N CYS A 262 -18.65 -0.09 1.77
CA CYS A 262 -17.78 1.06 1.50
C CYS A 262 -18.57 2.29 1.05
N VAL A 263 -19.56 2.14 0.16
CA VAL A 263 -20.42 3.26 -0.26
C VAL A 263 -21.19 3.86 0.91
N PHE A 264 -21.85 3.04 1.73
CA PHE A 264 -22.64 3.53 2.87
C PHE A 264 -21.76 4.22 3.93
N SER A 265 -20.62 3.60 4.28
CA SER A 265 -19.64 4.22 5.18
C SER A 265 -19.08 5.52 4.61
N GLY A 266 -18.90 5.59 3.29
CA GLY A 266 -18.46 6.80 2.61
C GLY A 266 -19.46 7.94 2.66
N ILE A 267 -20.75 7.65 2.43
CA ILE A 267 -21.83 8.64 2.58
C ILE A 267 -21.83 9.20 4.00
N PHE A 268 -21.76 8.31 5.01
CA PHE A 268 -21.70 8.73 6.41
C PHE A 268 -20.48 9.63 6.68
N LEU A 269 -19.28 9.21 6.26
CA LEU A 269 -18.06 10.00 6.47
C LEU A 269 -18.05 11.31 5.67
N PHE A 270 -18.67 11.36 4.50
CA PHE A 270 -18.85 12.58 3.74
C PHE A 270 -19.76 13.56 4.49
N LEU A 271 -20.87 13.10 5.06
CA LEU A 271 -21.74 13.95 5.89
C LEU A 271 -21.02 14.45 7.15
N VAL A 272 -20.20 13.61 7.79
CA VAL A 272 -19.34 14.04 8.90
C VAL A 272 -18.35 15.11 8.43
N ALA A 273 -17.70 14.93 7.27
CA ALA A 273 -16.78 15.92 6.70
C ALA A 273 -17.46 17.26 6.41
N VAL A 274 -18.67 17.24 5.83
CA VAL A 274 -19.50 18.44 5.60
C VAL A 274 -19.84 19.12 6.93
N SER A 275 -20.29 18.36 7.93
CA SER A 275 -20.61 18.89 9.26
C SER A 275 -19.41 19.58 9.92
N ILE A 276 -18.22 18.97 9.85
CA ILE A 276 -16.96 19.54 10.34
C ILE A 276 -16.63 20.84 9.61
N GLY A 277 -16.74 20.84 8.28
CA GLY A 277 -16.48 22.01 7.45
C GLY A 277 -17.41 23.18 7.75
N SER A 278 -18.72 22.93 7.79
CA SER A 278 -19.74 23.93 8.11
C SER A 278 -19.57 24.49 9.53
N THR A 279 -19.32 23.63 10.51
CA THR A 279 -19.12 24.04 11.91
C THR A 279 -17.85 24.88 12.07
N THR A 280 -16.76 24.48 11.43
CA THR A 280 -15.50 25.24 11.43
C THR A 280 -15.69 26.62 10.81
N LEU A 281 -16.34 26.70 9.64
CA LEU A 281 -16.58 27.97 8.97
C LEU A 281 -17.48 28.89 9.83
N PHE A 282 -18.54 28.34 10.41
CA PHE A 282 -19.41 29.08 11.32
C PHE A 282 -18.64 29.64 12.53
N ARG A 283 -17.78 28.84 13.18
CA ARG A 283 -16.96 29.29 14.31
C ARG A 283 -15.96 30.37 13.90
N ILE A 284 -15.37 30.28 12.71
CA ILE A 284 -14.47 31.30 12.16
C ILE A 284 -15.22 32.61 11.94
N ILE A 285 -16.36 32.58 11.24
CA ILE A 285 -17.16 33.78 10.94
C ILE A 285 -17.65 34.45 12.22
N ARG A 286 -18.10 33.67 13.20
CA ARG A 286 -18.61 34.18 14.48
C ARG A 286 -17.50 34.45 15.51
N ASN A 287 -16.23 34.27 15.14
CA ASN A 287 -15.07 34.39 16.02
C ASN A 287 -15.21 33.63 17.36
N LYS A 288 -15.81 32.43 17.33
CA LYS A 288 -16.11 31.60 18.50
C LYS A 288 -14.93 30.68 18.88
N TYR A 289 -13.80 31.30 19.18
CA TYR A 289 -12.60 30.59 19.63
C TYR A 289 -12.09 31.15 20.95
N SER A 290 -12.06 30.30 21.98
CA SER A 290 -11.54 30.66 23.30
C SER A 290 -10.01 30.56 23.36
N ALA A 291 -9.40 29.74 22.52
CA ALA A 291 -7.95 29.56 22.45
C ALA A 291 -7.43 29.49 21.02
N LYS A 292 -6.20 30.00 20.79
CA LYS A 292 -5.52 29.91 19.49
C LYS A 292 -5.29 28.46 19.03
N SER A 293 -5.08 27.54 19.98
CA SER A 293 -4.90 26.11 19.69
C SER A 293 -6.17 25.45 19.14
N GLU A 294 -7.35 25.88 19.60
CA GLU A 294 -8.62 25.38 19.09
C GLU A 294 -8.84 25.83 17.64
N LYS A 295 -8.61 27.11 17.34
CA LYS A 295 -8.69 27.62 15.95
C LYS A 295 -7.72 26.89 15.03
N ALA A 296 -6.48 26.67 15.47
CA ALA A 296 -5.48 25.93 14.70
C ALA A 296 -5.90 24.47 14.46
N THR A 297 -6.55 23.83 15.43
CA THR A 297 -7.06 22.46 15.31
C THR A 297 -8.20 22.39 14.29
N ASP A 298 -9.18 23.29 14.37
CA ASP A 298 -10.30 23.34 13.42
C ASP A 298 -9.80 23.56 11.98
N LEU A 299 -8.88 24.51 11.77
CA LEU A 299 -8.27 24.76 10.47
C LEU A 299 -7.46 23.56 9.97
N PHE A 300 -6.73 22.88 10.86
CA PHE A 300 -6.00 21.66 10.53
C PHE A 300 -6.95 20.53 10.08
N CYS A 301 -8.04 20.30 10.82
CA CYS A 301 -9.05 19.30 10.47
C CYS A 301 -9.71 19.64 9.12
N LEU A 302 -10.08 20.91 8.90
CA LEU A 302 -10.62 21.37 7.63
C LEU A 302 -9.64 21.13 6.48
N GLY A 303 -8.37 21.51 6.64
CA GLY A 303 -7.34 21.28 5.63
C GLY A 303 -7.16 19.80 5.28
N THR A 304 -7.11 18.95 6.30
CA THR A 304 -6.96 17.51 6.14
C THR A 304 -8.16 16.91 5.38
N ILE A 305 -9.38 17.33 5.72
CA ILE A 305 -10.61 16.92 5.02
C ILE A 305 -10.57 17.39 3.56
N LEU A 306 -10.23 18.66 3.29
CA LEU A 306 -10.14 19.17 1.92
C LEU A 306 -9.10 18.41 1.10
N PHE A 307 -7.98 18.00 1.72
CA PHE A 307 -6.95 17.20 1.05
C PHE A 307 -7.45 15.80 0.70
N ILE A 308 -8.19 15.15 1.61
CA ILE A 308 -8.82 13.84 1.39
C ILE A 308 -9.87 13.94 0.28
N LEU A 309 -10.78 14.90 0.36
CA LEU A 309 -11.87 15.09 -0.59
C LEU A 309 -11.34 15.44 -1.99
N GLY A 310 -10.31 16.29 -2.07
CA GLY A 310 -9.63 16.63 -3.31
C GLY A 310 -8.87 15.45 -3.91
N THR A 311 -8.19 14.65 -3.08
CA THR A 311 -7.51 13.44 -3.55
C THR A 311 -8.51 12.42 -4.07
N ALA A 312 -9.62 12.20 -3.36
CA ALA A 312 -10.69 11.31 -3.80
C ALA A 312 -11.23 11.72 -5.17
N LEU A 313 -11.42 13.01 -5.42
CA LEU A 313 -11.90 13.53 -6.70
C LEU A 313 -10.93 13.17 -7.84
N ILE A 314 -9.63 13.46 -7.64
CA ILE A 314 -8.59 13.19 -8.64
C ILE A 314 -8.46 11.69 -8.93
N VAL A 315 -8.46 10.85 -7.89
CA VAL A 315 -8.31 9.40 -8.05
C VAL A 315 -9.53 8.80 -8.74
N VAL A 316 -10.75 9.15 -8.32
CA VAL A 316 -11.99 8.65 -8.93
C VAL A 316 -12.04 9.03 -10.41
N TYR A 317 -11.74 10.29 -10.74
CA TYR A 317 -11.73 10.75 -12.12
C TYR A 317 -10.67 10.03 -12.98
N SER A 318 -9.46 9.85 -12.45
CA SER A 318 -8.35 9.23 -13.20
C SER A 318 -8.40 7.70 -13.28
N ARG A 319 -9.13 7.03 -12.38
CA ARG A 319 -9.15 5.57 -12.27
C ARG A 319 -10.49 4.91 -12.57
N ALA A 320 -11.58 5.66 -12.70
CA ALA A 320 -12.90 5.09 -13.02
C ALA A 320 -12.92 4.28 -14.33
N GLY A 321 -12.03 4.58 -15.29
CA GLY A 321 -11.89 3.81 -16.54
C GLY A 321 -11.43 2.36 -16.34
N PHE A 322 -10.80 2.03 -15.20
CA PHE A 322 -10.43 0.66 -14.84
C PHE A 322 -11.55 -0.10 -14.10
N GLY A 323 -12.69 0.55 -13.85
CA GLY A 323 -13.80 0.00 -13.07
C GLY A 323 -13.82 0.48 -11.62
N LEU A 324 -15.02 0.59 -11.05
CA LEU A 324 -15.23 1.20 -9.72
C LEU A 324 -14.60 0.41 -8.56
N GLU A 325 -14.46 -0.91 -8.70
CA GLU A 325 -13.84 -1.76 -7.67
C GLU A 325 -12.35 -1.40 -7.46
N THR A 326 -11.67 -0.85 -8.47
CA THR A 326 -10.28 -0.41 -8.32
C THR A 326 -10.12 0.77 -7.35
N LEU A 327 -11.20 1.52 -7.09
CA LEU A 327 -11.21 2.69 -6.20
C LEU A 327 -11.15 2.32 -4.72
N ILE A 328 -11.51 1.08 -4.36
CA ILE A 328 -11.43 0.58 -2.98
C ILE A 328 -10.14 -0.23 -2.71
N THR A 329 -9.21 -0.27 -3.68
CA THR A 329 -7.94 -1.00 -3.53
C THR A 329 -7.10 -0.51 -2.35
N SER A 330 -6.26 -1.41 -1.81
CA SER A 330 -5.46 -1.21 -0.60
C SER A 330 -4.65 0.11 -0.60
N ARG A 331 -4.12 0.50 -1.76
CA ARG A 331 -3.31 1.72 -1.93
C ARG A 331 -4.03 3.01 -1.51
N TYR A 332 -5.35 3.06 -1.67
CA TYR A 332 -6.16 4.25 -1.43
C TYR A 332 -6.81 4.29 -0.05
N LYS A 333 -6.86 3.17 0.68
CA LYS A 333 -7.59 3.09 1.96
C LYS A 333 -7.07 4.05 3.03
N ILE A 334 -5.80 4.48 2.94
CA ILE A 334 -5.21 5.44 3.86
C ILE A 334 -6.04 6.72 4.02
N TYR A 335 -6.68 7.21 2.96
CA TYR A 335 -7.48 8.43 3.00
C TYR A 335 -8.78 8.25 3.82
N SER A 336 -9.43 7.10 3.71
CA SER A 336 -10.64 6.79 4.50
C SER A 336 -10.33 6.59 5.99
N VAL A 337 -9.20 5.94 6.31
CA VAL A 337 -8.74 5.76 7.70
C VAL A 337 -8.28 7.10 8.29
N LEU A 338 -7.61 7.95 7.50
CA LEU A 338 -7.26 9.30 7.92
C LEU A 338 -8.53 10.11 8.23
N LEU A 339 -9.58 9.99 7.42
CA LEU A 339 -10.85 10.67 7.64
C LEU A 339 -11.52 10.24 8.97
N LEU A 340 -11.45 8.96 9.32
CA LEU A 340 -11.91 8.47 10.63
C LEU A 340 -11.14 9.10 11.79
N ILE A 341 -9.81 9.16 11.69
CA ILE A 341 -8.97 9.76 12.74
C ILE A 341 -9.23 11.26 12.84
N THR A 342 -9.38 11.96 11.71
CA THR A 342 -9.73 13.39 11.69
C THR A 342 -11.10 13.63 12.33
N GLY A 343 -12.10 12.79 12.02
CA GLY A 343 -13.42 12.85 12.65
C GLY A 343 -13.35 12.60 14.17
N TYR A 344 -12.60 11.56 14.59
CA TYR A 344 -12.36 11.28 16.01
C TYR A 344 -11.73 12.48 16.71
N LEU A 345 -10.67 13.08 16.15
CA LEU A 345 -10.00 14.24 16.72
C LEU A 345 -10.94 15.45 16.83
N TYR A 346 -11.72 15.73 15.79
CA TYR A 346 -12.66 16.86 15.78
C TYR A 346 -13.74 16.73 16.86
N VAL A 347 -14.22 15.50 17.13
CA VAL A 347 -15.24 15.25 18.16
C VAL A 347 -14.63 15.17 19.56
N VAL A 348 -13.48 14.48 19.75
CA VAL A 348 -12.89 14.29 21.08
C VAL A 348 -12.36 15.59 21.66
N ILE A 349 -11.82 16.48 20.82
CA ILE A 349 -11.18 17.73 21.24
C ILE A 349 -12.13 18.70 21.96
N PRO A 350 -13.38 18.95 21.55
CA PRO A 350 -14.30 19.81 22.28
C PRO A 350 -14.90 19.16 23.54
N ILE A 351 -15.08 17.84 23.60
CA ILE A 351 -15.74 17.17 24.75
C ILE A 351 -15.03 17.50 26.09
N ARG A 352 -15.77 17.84 27.14
CA ARG A 352 -15.28 18.04 28.51
C ARG A 352 -16.15 17.25 29.48
N GLY A 353 -15.65 17.00 30.70
CA GLY A 353 -16.42 16.33 31.76
C GLY A 353 -16.53 14.82 31.62
N SER A 354 -17.55 14.24 32.25
CA SER A 354 -17.73 12.80 32.46
C SER A 354 -17.92 12.00 31.16
N PHE A 355 -18.45 12.62 30.10
CA PHE A 355 -18.70 11.95 28.82
C PHE A 355 -17.41 11.62 28.02
N LEU A 356 -16.28 12.26 28.34
CA LEU A 356 -15.02 12.07 27.61
C LEU A 356 -14.51 10.62 27.70
N SER A 357 -14.54 10.03 28.89
CA SER A 357 -13.97 8.69 29.12
C SER A 357 -14.79 7.60 28.42
N PRO A 358 -16.13 7.52 28.57
CA PRO A 358 -16.95 6.54 27.84
C PRO A 358 -16.81 6.66 26.33
N TYR A 359 -16.78 7.88 25.79
CA TYR A 359 -16.59 8.10 24.35
C TYR A 359 -15.25 7.52 23.87
N ILE A 360 -14.13 7.87 24.53
CA ILE A 360 -12.82 7.33 24.15
C ILE A 360 -12.81 5.81 24.28
N SER A 361 -13.35 5.24 25.37
CA SER A 361 -13.44 3.79 25.56
C SER A 361 -14.20 3.09 24.43
N ALA A 362 -15.31 3.66 23.97
CA ALA A 362 -16.06 3.14 22.83
C ALA A 362 -15.22 3.16 21.54
N ILE A 363 -14.51 4.27 21.27
CA ILE A 363 -13.66 4.37 20.09
C ILE A 363 -12.43 3.45 20.18
N ILE A 364 -11.87 3.22 21.38
CA ILE A 364 -10.82 2.19 21.59
C ILE A 364 -11.36 0.82 21.18
N LEU A 365 -12.53 0.43 21.68
CA LEU A 365 -13.15 -0.86 21.35
C LEU A 365 -13.36 -0.99 19.84
N LEU A 366 -13.94 0.02 19.18
CA LEU A 366 -14.13 0.02 17.73
C LEU A 366 -12.80 -0.04 16.97
N GLY A 367 -11.78 0.68 17.42
CA GLY A 367 -10.45 0.66 16.83
C GLY A 367 -9.78 -0.71 16.91
N VAL A 368 -9.86 -1.38 18.07
CA VAL A 368 -9.35 -2.74 18.27
C VAL A 368 -10.09 -3.74 17.37
N VAL A 369 -11.42 -3.68 17.34
CA VAL A 369 -12.25 -4.55 16.48
C VAL A 369 -11.92 -4.35 14.99
N PHE A 370 -11.82 -3.08 14.55
CA PHE A 370 -11.41 -2.75 13.19
C PHE A 370 -10.03 -3.32 12.86
N ASN A 371 -9.04 -3.15 13.77
CA ASN A 371 -7.69 -3.67 13.57
C ASN A 371 -7.71 -5.20 13.40
N ILE A 372 -8.36 -5.92 14.31
CA ILE A 372 -8.49 -7.40 14.25
C ILE A 372 -9.11 -7.84 12.93
N PHE A 373 -10.21 -7.22 12.51
CA PHE A 373 -10.85 -7.56 11.25
C PHE A 373 -9.98 -7.24 10.04
N SER A 374 -9.24 -6.13 10.07
CA SER A 374 -8.36 -5.79 8.97
C SER A 374 -7.21 -6.80 8.80
N TYR A 375 -6.57 -7.21 9.90
CA TYR A 375 -5.57 -8.27 9.85
C TYR A 375 -6.18 -9.60 9.40
N HIS A 376 -7.34 -9.96 9.94
CA HIS A 376 -8.03 -11.18 9.53
C HIS A 376 -8.41 -11.17 8.05
N TYR A 377 -8.82 -10.03 7.49
CA TYR A 377 -9.28 -9.94 6.11
C TYR A 377 -8.10 -9.90 5.12
N HIS A 378 -7.06 -9.11 5.41
CA HIS A 378 -5.99 -8.80 4.44
C HIS A 378 -4.71 -9.64 4.58
N LEU A 379 -4.61 -10.52 5.59
CA LEU A 379 -3.43 -11.39 5.74
C LEU A 379 -3.24 -12.33 4.55
N VAL A 380 -4.33 -12.74 3.89
CA VAL A 380 -4.26 -13.56 2.67
C VAL A 380 -3.64 -12.78 1.52
N ASP A 381 -3.93 -11.48 1.41
CA ASP A 381 -3.39 -10.62 0.36
C ASP A 381 -1.87 -10.45 0.51
N ALA A 382 -1.41 -10.23 1.74
CA ALA A 382 0.03 -10.15 2.05
C ALA A 382 0.76 -11.46 1.70
N SER A 383 0.17 -12.61 2.06
CA SER A 383 0.73 -13.92 1.70
C SER A 383 0.74 -14.16 0.19
N SER A 384 -0.33 -13.79 -0.51
CA SER A 384 -0.47 -13.94 -1.95
C SER A 384 0.52 -13.05 -2.70
N LEU A 385 0.71 -11.79 -2.26
CA LEU A 385 1.68 -10.89 -2.85
C LEU A 385 3.11 -11.44 -2.74
N ARG A 386 3.50 -11.94 -1.56
CA ARG A 386 4.84 -12.54 -1.39
C ARG A 386 5.05 -13.68 -2.39
N LYS A 387 4.07 -14.59 -2.51
CA LYS A 387 4.13 -15.70 -3.45
C LYS A 387 4.24 -15.23 -4.89
N MET A 388 3.42 -14.26 -5.29
CA MET A 388 3.50 -13.63 -6.61
C MET A 388 4.91 -13.10 -6.88
N LEU A 389 5.48 -12.28 -5.99
CA LEU A 389 6.81 -11.70 -6.17
C LEU A 389 7.90 -12.77 -6.27
N THR A 390 7.87 -13.80 -5.42
CA THR A 390 8.86 -14.89 -5.49
C THR A 390 8.79 -15.67 -6.80
N MET A 391 7.59 -15.91 -7.33
CA MET A 391 7.43 -16.67 -8.58
C MET A 391 7.75 -15.82 -9.81
N SER A 392 7.40 -14.54 -9.79
CA SER A 392 7.89 -13.58 -10.78
C SER A 392 9.43 -13.55 -10.77
N GLN A 393 10.04 -13.58 -9.58
CA GLN A 393 11.49 -13.61 -9.47
C GLN A 393 12.11 -14.89 -10.02
N PHE A 394 11.52 -16.05 -9.72
CA PHE A 394 11.96 -17.32 -10.32
C PHE A 394 11.94 -17.24 -11.85
N ASN A 395 10.84 -16.76 -12.43
CA ASN A 395 10.63 -16.73 -13.88
C ASN A 395 11.57 -15.76 -14.63
N TRP A 396 11.96 -14.63 -14.04
CA TRP A 396 12.93 -13.74 -14.70
C TRP A 396 14.39 -14.17 -14.45
N THR A 397 14.65 -15.02 -13.45
CA THR A 397 16.00 -15.45 -13.08
C THR A 397 16.38 -16.67 -13.91
N TYR A 398 15.47 -17.63 -14.05
CA TYR A 398 15.67 -18.84 -14.83
C TYR A 398 14.95 -18.73 -16.18
N THR A 399 15.72 -18.36 -17.19
CA THR A 399 15.23 -18.08 -18.55
C THR A 399 15.50 -19.22 -19.53
N ASN A 400 16.00 -20.36 -19.06
CA ASN A 400 16.36 -21.52 -19.87
C ASN A 400 16.00 -22.83 -19.16
N LYS A 401 16.06 -23.93 -19.91
CA LYS A 401 15.80 -25.28 -19.42
C LYS A 401 16.86 -25.78 -18.44
N SER A 402 18.10 -25.28 -18.52
CA SER A 402 19.17 -25.66 -17.60
C SER A 402 18.99 -25.08 -16.19
N LEU A 403 18.03 -24.17 -15.97
CA LEU A 403 17.81 -23.49 -14.69
C LEU A 403 19.12 -22.88 -14.14
N GLU A 404 19.93 -22.36 -15.05
CA GLU A 404 21.17 -21.66 -14.73
C GLU A 404 20.91 -20.16 -14.71
N VAL A 405 21.48 -19.49 -13.71
CA VAL A 405 21.46 -18.03 -13.65
C VAL A 405 22.44 -17.51 -14.69
N ARG A 406 21.95 -16.70 -15.63
CA ARG A 406 22.85 -16.06 -16.60
C ARG A 406 23.79 -15.10 -15.85
N PRO A 407 25.13 -15.20 -16.04
CA PRO A 407 26.04 -14.24 -15.46
C PRO A 407 25.80 -12.87 -16.08
N ASP A 408 25.58 -11.87 -15.23
CA ASP A 408 25.51 -10.46 -15.61
C ASP A 408 26.48 -9.70 -14.71
N THR A 409 27.57 -9.21 -15.30
CA THR A 409 28.63 -8.45 -14.62
C THR A 409 28.42 -6.94 -14.73
N SER A 410 27.33 -6.50 -15.38
CA SER A 410 27.03 -5.08 -15.50
C SER A 410 26.87 -4.44 -14.11
N PHE A 411 27.13 -3.13 -14.03
CA PHE A 411 26.82 -2.36 -12.82
C PHE A 411 25.36 -2.58 -12.40
N ALA A 412 24.44 -2.61 -13.37
CA ALA A 412 23.02 -2.84 -13.16
C ALA A 412 22.74 -4.17 -12.44
N ALA A 413 23.45 -5.26 -12.75
CA ALA A 413 23.26 -6.55 -12.08
C ALA A 413 23.52 -6.50 -10.57
N ASN A 414 24.45 -5.63 -10.16
CA ASN A 414 24.96 -5.55 -8.79
C ASN A 414 24.32 -4.43 -7.96
N ILE A 415 23.42 -3.63 -8.54
CA ILE A 415 22.73 -2.55 -7.81
C ILE A 415 21.87 -3.10 -6.69
N VAL A 416 21.12 -4.19 -6.93
CA VAL A 416 20.13 -4.70 -5.98
C VAL A 416 20.76 -5.76 -5.09
N ALA A 417 20.56 -5.65 -3.78
CA ALA A 417 21.05 -6.63 -2.81
C ALA A 417 20.49 -8.03 -3.12
N LYS A 418 21.30 -9.08 -2.91
CA LYS A 418 20.85 -10.47 -3.09
C LYS A 418 19.75 -10.79 -2.09
N THR A 419 18.75 -11.55 -2.54
CA THR A 419 17.57 -11.90 -1.75
C THR A 419 17.60 -13.38 -1.42
N PRO A 420 17.60 -13.77 -0.13
CA PRO A 420 17.37 -15.16 0.26
C PRO A 420 15.98 -15.61 -0.23
N VAL A 421 15.96 -16.66 -1.03
CA VAL A 421 14.74 -17.21 -1.62
C VAL A 421 14.65 -18.72 -1.37
N PHE A 422 13.48 -19.16 -0.94
CA PHE A 422 13.22 -20.57 -0.61
C PHE A 422 13.32 -21.48 -1.84
N TYR A 423 12.95 -20.97 -3.02
CA TYR A 423 12.99 -21.74 -4.27
C TYR A 423 14.41 -22.02 -4.78
N SER A 424 15.46 -21.52 -4.13
CA SER A 424 16.85 -21.82 -4.51
C SER A 424 17.18 -23.32 -4.47
N THR A 425 16.39 -24.10 -3.73
CA THR A 425 16.50 -25.56 -3.64
C THR A 425 15.73 -26.31 -4.76
N TRP A 426 14.91 -25.61 -5.54
CA TRP A 426 14.04 -26.21 -6.57
C TRP A 426 14.72 -26.67 -7.87
N PRO A 427 15.84 -26.08 -8.35
CA PRO A 427 16.38 -26.46 -9.65
C PRO A 427 16.70 -27.95 -9.82
N ALA A 428 17.31 -28.58 -8.82
CA ALA A 428 17.64 -30.01 -8.85
C ALA A 428 16.38 -30.91 -8.91
N PRO A 429 15.39 -30.80 -7.99
CA PRO A 429 14.18 -31.60 -8.06
C PRO A 429 13.31 -31.28 -9.29
N ILE A 430 13.31 -30.04 -9.83
CA ILE A 430 12.59 -29.72 -11.07
C ILE A 430 13.17 -30.55 -12.23
N LYS A 431 14.50 -30.54 -12.40
CA LYS A 431 15.17 -31.31 -13.47
C LYS A 431 14.92 -32.80 -13.34
N LEU A 432 14.91 -33.32 -12.11
CA LEU A 432 14.66 -34.73 -11.85
C LEU A 432 13.21 -35.10 -12.19
N ALA A 433 12.23 -34.34 -11.68
CA ALA A 433 10.82 -34.58 -11.93
C ALA A 433 10.45 -34.43 -13.42
N ASP A 434 11.06 -33.50 -14.14
CA ASP A 434 10.82 -33.31 -15.59
C ASP A 434 11.20 -34.56 -16.42
N LYS A 435 12.22 -35.30 -15.97
CA LYS A 435 12.68 -36.54 -16.61
C LYS A 435 11.86 -37.77 -16.22
N GLN A 436 11.56 -37.95 -14.93
CA GLN A 436 10.98 -39.20 -14.42
C GLN A 436 9.56 -39.05 -13.84
N GLY A 437 8.94 -37.88 -14.00
CA GLY A 437 7.58 -37.59 -13.54
C GLY A 437 7.46 -37.17 -12.07
N TYR A 438 8.39 -37.53 -11.19
CA TYR A 438 8.32 -37.18 -9.76
C TYR A 438 9.70 -36.93 -9.14
N ALA A 439 9.76 -36.00 -8.20
CA ALA A 439 10.90 -35.81 -7.30
C ALA A 439 10.43 -35.29 -5.94
N GLY A 440 11.11 -35.66 -4.85
CA GLY A 440 10.94 -35.06 -3.53
C GLY A 440 10.29 -35.94 -2.46
N THR A 441 10.08 -35.36 -1.27
CA THR A 441 9.87 -36.09 0.00
C THR A 441 8.49 -35.90 0.64
N THR A 442 7.66 -34.97 0.14
CA THR A 442 6.33 -34.69 0.71
C THR A 442 5.30 -35.77 0.35
N ASN A 443 4.48 -36.15 1.33
CA ASN A 443 3.45 -37.18 1.18
C ASN A 443 2.16 -36.66 0.54
N GLY A 444 1.49 -37.48 -0.26
CA GLY A 444 0.13 -37.21 -0.77
C GLY A 444 0.03 -36.25 -1.95
N LEU A 445 1.14 -35.85 -2.57
CA LEU A 445 1.10 -35.06 -3.81
C LEU A 445 0.41 -35.78 -4.99
N PRO A 446 0.59 -37.11 -5.20
CA PRO A 446 -0.14 -37.83 -6.25
C PRO A 446 -1.66 -37.82 -6.08
N GLU A 447 -2.15 -38.06 -4.86
CA GLU A 447 -3.58 -38.00 -4.54
C GLU A 447 -4.13 -36.58 -4.74
N LEU A 448 -3.39 -35.57 -4.27
CA LEU A 448 -3.78 -34.17 -4.44
C LEU A 448 -3.86 -33.79 -5.93
N TYR A 449 -2.91 -34.23 -6.75
CA TYR A 449 -2.92 -34.00 -8.19
C TYR A 449 -4.16 -34.62 -8.84
N ALA A 450 -4.50 -35.86 -8.49
CA ALA A 450 -5.69 -36.54 -9.00
C ALA A 450 -7.01 -35.81 -8.61
N GLN A 451 -7.01 -35.12 -7.48
CA GLN A 451 -8.14 -34.30 -7.01
C GLN A 451 -8.11 -32.85 -7.51
N THR A 452 -7.12 -32.47 -8.32
CA THR A 452 -6.96 -31.12 -8.85
C THR A 452 -7.57 -31.02 -10.24
N GLN A 453 -8.46 -30.05 -10.41
CA GLN A 453 -9.08 -29.73 -11.69
C GLN A 453 -8.19 -28.76 -12.46
N PHE A 454 -8.03 -29.03 -13.76
CA PHE A 454 -7.29 -28.20 -14.70
C PHE A 454 -8.23 -27.81 -15.85
N ASP A 455 -8.67 -26.56 -15.86
CA ASP A 455 -9.49 -26.00 -16.93
C ASP A 455 -8.58 -25.22 -17.88
N ILE A 456 -8.32 -25.79 -19.06
CA ILE A 456 -7.43 -25.21 -20.07
C ILE A 456 -8.26 -24.50 -21.14
N SER A 457 -7.94 -23.25 -21.41
CA SER A 457 -8.56 -22.43 -22.44
C SER A 457 -7.50 -21.89 -23.41
N LYS A 458 -7.95 -21.22 -24.49
CA LYS A 458 -7.04 -20.58 -25.46
C LYS A 458 -6.23 -19.43 -24.86
N THR A 459 -6.71 -18.80 -23.78
CA THR A 459 -6.14 -17.59 -23.20
C THR A 459 -5.44 -17.84 -21.86
N GLY A 460 -5.64 -18.99 -21.25
CA GLY A 460 -5.05 -19.31 -19.95
C GLY A 460 -5.48 -20.66 -19.38
N ILE A 461 -4.98 -20.95 -18.17
CA ILE A 461 -5.24 -22.16 -17.39
C ILE A 461 -5.83 -21.73 -16.04
N SER A 462 -6.95 -22.35 -15.64
CA SER A 462 -7.47 -22.26 -14.27
C SER A 462 -7.25 -23.59 -13.57
N VAL A 463 -6.53 -23.57 -12.46
CA VAL A 463 -6.23 -24.75 -11.63
C VAL A 463 -6.98 -24.61 -10.31
N LYS A 464 -7.78 -25.61 -9.94
CA LYS A 464 -8.59 -25.57 -8.71
C LYS A 464 -8.52 -26.88 -7.95
N ASN A 465 -8.51 -26.77 -6.63
CA ASN A 465 -8.57 -27.90 -5.72
C ASN A 465 -9.37 -27.50 -4.48
N ASN A 466 -10.23 -28.40 -3.98
CA ASN A 466 -11.08 -28.15 -2.79
C ASN A 466 -10.71 -29.03 -1.58
N LYS A 467 -9.62 -29.80 -1.66
CA LYS A 467 -9.22 -30.82 -0.67
C LYS A 467 -7.91 -30.49 0.04
N PHE A 468 -7.06 -29.66 -0.56
CA PHE A 468 -5.80 -29.23 0.04
C PHE A 468 -6.05 -28.53 1.38
N SER A 469 -5.40 -28.99 2.44
CA SER A 469 -5.51 -28.38 3.76
C SER A 469 -4.13 -28.08 4.32
N SER A 470 -3.87 -26.81 4.59
CA SER A 470 -2.65 -26.36 5.28
C SER A 470 -2.87 -24.99 5.88
N GLN A 471 -2.53 -24.86 7.17
CA GLN A 471 -2.52 -23.59 7.89
C GLN A 471 -1.12 -22.96 7.94
N ARG A 472 -0.10 -23.60 7.33
CA ARG A 472 1.25 -23.03 7.26
C ARG A 472 1.21 -21.70 6.50
N LEU A 473 1.88 -20.70 7.06
CA LEU A 473 1.95 -19.35 6.54
C LEU A 473 3.16 -19.17 5.59
N GLN A 474 3.23 -18.03 4.92
CA GLN A 474 4.34 -17.62 4.05
C GLN A 474 4.50 -18.49 2.78
N ASP A 475 5.64 -19.17 2.62
CA ASP A 475 6.09 -19.81 1.37
C ASP A 475 5.63 -21.28 1.22
N SER A 476 5.04 -21.88 2.26
CA SER A 476 4.46 -23.22 2.13
C SER A 476 3.16 -23.21 1.29
N GLY A 477 2.95 -24.24 0.48
CA GLY A 477 1.75 -24.42 -0.32
C GLY A 477 1.99 -25.09 -1.66
N ILE A 478 1.04 -24.89 -2.56
CA ILE A 478 1.10 -25.42 -3.93
C ILE A 478 1.53 -24.32 -4.90
N TYR A 479 2.29 -24.73 -5.92
CA TYR A 479 2.68 -23.91 -7.05
C TYR A 479 2.47 -24.71 -8.33
N ILE A 480 2.17 -24.02 -9.43
CA ILE A 480 1.94 -24.62 -10.75
C ILE A 480 3.23 -24.49 -11.55
N LEU A 481 3.76 -25.60 -12.05
CA LEU A 481 4.99 -25.66 -12.84
C LEU A 481 4.62 -25.98 -14.28
N LEU A 482 5.02 -25.11 -15.21
CA LEU A 482 4.95 -25.36 -16.64
C LEU A 482 6.34 -25.70 -17.15
N SER A 483 6.45 -26.76 -17.93
CA SER A 483 7.71 -27.24 -18.50
C SER A 483 7.59 -27.40 -20.01
N SER A 484 8.36 -26.62 -20.78
CA SER A 484 8.55 -26.82 -22.22
C SER A 484 9.98 -27.28 -22.51
N ASP A 485 10.31 -27.53 -23.78
CA ASP A 485 11.68 -27.88 -24.18
C ASP A 485 12.67 -26.72 -23.97
N LYS A 486 12.16 -25.48 -23.92
CA LYS A 486 13.00 -24.27 -23.83
C LYS A 486 13.28 -23.83 -22.40
N ARG A 487 12.29 -23.91 -21.51
CA ARG A 487 12.35 -23.35 -20.15
C ARG A 487 11.23 -23.84 -19.24
N PHE A 488 11.31 -23.43 -17.98
CA PHE A 488 10.25 -23.61 -16.99
C PHE A 488 9.59 -22.26 -16.65
N TYR A 489 8.32 -22.32 -16.26
CA TYR A 489 7.62 -21.23 -15.58
C TYR A 489 6.97 -21.77 -14.31
N VAL A 490 6.99 -20.97 -13.24
CA VAL A 490 6.29 -21.29 -12.00
C VAL A 490 5.29 -20.20 -11.67
N PHE A 491 4.10 -20.60 -11.25
CA PHE A 491 3.02 -19.71 -10.84
C PHE A 491 2.54 -20.07 -9.43
N PRO A 492 2.18 -19.08 -8.61
CA PRO A 492 1.66 -19.34 -7.27
C PRO A 492 0.24 -19.93 -7.34
N ALA A 493 -0.06 -20.85 -6.42
CA ALA A 493 -1.44 -21.15 -6.07
C ALA A 493 -1.86 -20.37 -4.82
N TYR A 494 -3.04 -19.77 -4.89
CA TYR A 494 -3.63 -18.93 -3.87
C TYR A 494 -4.64 -19.72 -3.04
N ARG A 495 -4.64 -19.44 -1.74
CA ARG A 495 -5.64 -19.99 -0.80
C ARG A 495 -6.64 -18.89 -0.47
N THR A 496 -7.84 -19.29 -0.11
CA THR A 496 -8.88 -18.34 0.31
C THR A 496 -9.00 -18.31 1.83
N ARG A 497 -9.39 -17.14 2.35
CA ARG A 497 -9.71 -16.97 3.77
C ARG A 497 -10.90 -17.85 4.16
N ASN A 498 -10.83 -18.45 5.34
CA ASN A 498 -11.94 -19.20 5.90
C ASN A 498 -13.10 -18.28 6.29
N ARG A 499 -14.26 -18.51 5.68
CA ARG A 499 -15.51 -17.77 5.97
C ARG A 499 -16.38 -18.48 7.00
N ASN A 500 -16.06 -19.72 7.38
CA ASN A 500 -16.81 -20.48 8.38
C ASN A 500 -16.42 -20.06 9.80
N ARG A 501 -17.36 -19.45 10.53
CA ARG A 501 -17.11 -18.94 11.90
C ARG A 501 -16.67 -20.02 12.88
N LYS A 502 -17.23 -21.24 12.81
CA LYS A 502 -16.83 -22.34 13.71
C LYS A 502 -15.39 -22.76 13.44
N GLN A 503 -15.01 -22.92 12.17
CA GLN A 503 -13.64 -23.29 11.82
C GLN A 503 -12.63 -22.19 12.16
N LEU A 504 -13.01 -20.92 11.99
CA LEU A 504 -12.14 -19.79 12.30
C LEU A 504 -11.94 -19.59 13.81
N PHE A 505 -13.02 -19.54 14.59
CA PHE A 505 -12.94 -19.18 16.01
C PHE A 505 -12.73 -20.37 16.95
N ILE A 506 -13.22 -21.57 16.59
CA ILE A 506 -13.07 -22.77 17.44
C ILE A 506 -11.83 -23.57 17.01
N LYS A 507 -11.67 -23.81 15.70
CA LYS A 507 -10.54 -24.60 15.17
C LYS A 507 -9.30 -23.77 14.83
N GLN A 508 -9.39 -22.44 14.90
CA GLN A 508 -8.30 -21.51 14.56
C GLN A 508 -7.76 -21.70 13.12
N TYR A 509 -8.60 -22.17 12.20
CA TYR A 509 -8.22 -22.36 10.79
C TYR A 509 -8.45 -21.08 10.01
N TYR A 510 -7.35 -20.40 9.67
CA TYR A 510 -7.34 -19.18 8.89
C TYR A 510 -7.67 -19.42 7.41
N PHE A 511 -7.05 -20.42 6.78
CA PHE A 511 -7.32 -20.76 5.38
C PHE A 511 -8.46 -21.78 5.27
N ALA A 512 -9.33 -21.56 4.27
CA ALA A 512 -10.29 -22.56 3.85
C ALA A 512 -9.58 -23.74 3.14
N PRO A 513 -10.16 -24.95 3.14
CA PRO A 513 -9.68 -26.03 2.30
C PRO A 513 -9.67 -25.62 0.82
N GLY A 514 -8.59 -25.96 0.13
CA GLY A 514 -8.40 -25.76 -1.29
C GLY A 514 -7.35 -24.72 -1.68
N PHE A 515 -7.10 -24.64 -2.97
CA PHE A 515 -6.31 -23.60 -3.62
C PHE A 515 -6.84 -23.34 -5.03
N HIS A 516 -6.49 -22.19 -5.60
CA HIS A 516 -6.75 -21.85 -6.98
C HIS A 516 -5.54 -21.13 -7.61
N SER A 517 -5.39 -21.22 -8.92
CA SER A 517 -4.40 -20.44 -9.69
C SER A 517 -4.98 -20.16 -11.06
N ASP A 518 -5.03 -18.89 -11.44
CA ASP A 518 -5.44 -18.46 -12.78
C ASP A 518 -4.22 -17.89 -13.50
N ILE A 519 -3.85 -18.52 -14.61
CA ILE A 519 -2.63 -18.23 -15.37
C ILE A 519 -3.04 -17.77 -16.76
N PHE A 520 -2.97 -16.47 -17.02
CA PHE A 520 -3.25 -15.89 -18.33
C PHE A 520 -1.97 -15.83 -19.19
N PHE A 521 -2.01 -16.39 -20.40
CA PHE A 521 -0.81 -16.55 -21.23
C PHE A 521 -0.19 -15.21 -21.65
N ALA A 522 -1.02 -14.28 -22.13
CA ALA A 522 -0.55 -12.98 -22.62
C ALA A 522 -0.04 -12.08 -21.49
N GLU A 523 -0.77 -11.99 -20.37
CA GLU A 523 -0.38 -11.16 -19.22
C GLU A 523 0.94 -11.60 -18.60
N ASN A 524 1.20 -12.91 -18.58
CA ASN A 524 2.43 -13.49 -18.04
C ASN A 524 3.55 -13.62 -19.08
N GLN A 525 3.31 -13.18 -20.32
CA GLN A 525 4.28 -13.24 -21.44
C GLN A 525 4.90 -14.64 -21.60
N ILE A 526 4.06 -15.68 -21.52
CA ILE A 526 4.52 -17.05 -21.65
C ILE A 526 4.86 -17.31 -23.13
N GLU A 527 6.05 -17.85 -23.38
CA GLU A 527 6.48 -18.18 -24.73
C GLU A 527 5.55 -19.21 -25.39
N LYS A 528 5.36 -19.12 -26.71
CA LYS A 528 4.57 -20.11 -27.44
C LYS A 528 5.24 -21.48 -27.42
N GLY A 529 4.42 -22.53 -27.31
CA GLY A 529 4.89 -23.92 -27.33
C GLY A 529 4.01 -24.86 -26.51
N ASP A 530 4.44 -26.12 -26.46
CA ASP A 530 3.78 -27.15 -25.66
C ASP A 530 4.42 -27.25 -24.27
N TYR A 531 3.57 -27.33 -23.25
CA TYR A 531 3.99 -27.38 -21.86
C TYR A 531 3.39 -28.58 -21.15
N LYS A 532 4.21 -29.31 -20.39
CA LYS A 532 3.74 -30.23 -19.35
C LYS A 532 3.32 -29.43 -18.12
N ILE A 533 2.21 -29.82 -17.49
CA ILE A 533 1.70 -29.18 -16.28
C ILE A 533 2.03 -30.06 -15.07
N GLY A 534 2.85 -29.50 -14.18
CA GLY A 534 3.23 -30.10 -12.91
C GLY A 534 2.72 -29.32 -11.70
N LEU A 535 2.69 -29.99 -10.55
CA LEU A 535 2.47 -29.35 -9.26
C LEU A 535 3.76 -29.42 -8.44
N ILE A 536 4.11 -28.30 -7.81
CA ILE A 536 5.13 -28.23 -6.77
C ILE A 536 4.40 -28.09 -5.43
N ARG A 537 4.79 -28.90 -4.45
CA ARG A 537 4.38 -28.76 -3.05
C ARG A 537 5.57 -28.37 -2.19
N GLN A 538 5.51 -27.18 -1.62
CA GLN A 538 6.44 -26.70 -0.60
C GLN A 538 5.83 -26.92 0.80
N GLN A 539 6.54 -27.62 1.67
CA GLN A 539 6.14 -27.87 3.06
C GLN A 539 7.29 -27.58 4.02
N GLY A 540 7.44 -26.32 4.44
CA GLY A 540 8.61 -25.90 5.21
C GLY A 540 9.82 -25.91 4.30
N ASP A 541 10.84 -26.71 4.61
CA ASP A 541 12.01 -26.90 3.75
C ASP A 541 11.84 -28.06 2.76
N ASP A 542 10.88 -28.95 2.99
CA ASP A 542 10.59 -30.09 2.11
C ASP A 542 9.89 -29.65 0.82
N THR A 543 10.30 -30.23 -0.31
CA THR A 543 9.71 -29.98 -1.62
C THR A 543 9.40 -31.30 -2.31
N SER A 544 8.21 -31.41 -2.93
CA SER A 544 7.96 -32.42 -3.97
C SER A 544 7.42 -31.78 -5.24
N ILE A 545 7.69 -32.43 -6.36
CA ILE A 545 7.29 -32.02 -7.70
C ILE A 545 6.73 -33.24 -8.40
N LEU A 546 5.59 -33.07 -9.05
CA LEU A 546 4.91 -34.12 -9.78
C LEU A 546 4.45 -33.60 -11.14
N PHE A 547 4.90 -34.26 -12.20
CA PHE A 547 4.33 -34.23 -13.53
C PHE A 547 3.54 -35.52 -13.78
N LYS A 548 2.42 -35.36 -14.49
CA LYS A 548 1.57 -36.46 -14.95
C LYS A 548 1.29 -36.20 -16.44
N ASP A 549 0.13 -36.63 -16.89
CA ASP A 549 -0.34 -36.68 -18.27
C ASP A 549 -0.95 -35.36 -18.79
N LYS A 550 -1.03 -34.30 -17.97
CA LYS A 550 -1.59 -33.01 -18.40
C LYS A 550 -0.57 -32.18 -19.17
N THR A 551 -0.97 -31.74 -20.36
CA THR A 551 -0.23 -30.81 -21.22
C THR A 551 -1.13 -29.67 -21.70
N VAL A 552 -0.50 -28.59 -22.18
CA VAL A 552 -1.18 -27.43 -22.73
C VAL A 552 -0.36 -26.85 -23.89
N HIS A 553 -1.04 -26.53 -24.99
CA HIS A 553 -0.48 -25.77 -26.08
C HIS A 553 -0.73 -24.28 -25.86
N ILE A 554 0.33 -23.48 -25.80
CA ILE A 554 0.24 -22.02 -25.64
C ILE A 554 0.47 -21.37 -27.01
N PRO A 555 -0.54 -20.66 -27.56
CA PRO A 555 -0.41 -19.99 -28.84
C PRO A 555 0.50 -18.77 -28.74
N GLU A 556 0.81 -18.17 -29.89
CA GLU A 556 1.51 -16.89 -29.92
C GLU A 556 0.65 -15.79 -29.27
N THR A 557 1.15 -15.19 -28.19
CA THR A 557 0.46 -14.13 -27.46
C THR A 557 1.02 -12.77 -27.86
N ILE A 558 0.16 -11.87 -28.35
CA ILE A 558 0.51 -10.46 -28.54
C ILE A 558 0.28 -9.75 -27.20
N SER A 559 1.34 -9.38 -26.50
CA SER A 559 1.24 -8.47 -25.35
C SER A 559 1.34 -7.05 -25.87
N GLU A 560 0.27 -6.26 -25.71
CA GLU A 560 0.37 -4.81 -25.91
C GLU A 560 1.33 -4.24 -24.85
N LYS A 561 2.49 -3.75 -25.27
CA LYS A 561 3.38 -3.01 -24.36
C LYS A 561 2.74 -1.65 -24.08
N ILE A 562 2.34 -1.43 -22.84
CA ILE A 562 1.91 -0.11 -22.38
C ILE A 562 3.12 0.82 -22.48
N LYS A 563 3.04 1.87 -23.31
CA LYS A 563 4.08 2.91 -23.36
C LYS A 563 4.10 3.65 -22.03
N VAL A 564 5.24 3.60 -21.35
CA VAL A 564 5.54 4.40 -20.15
C VAL A 564 6.54 5.50 -20.48
N ASN A 565 6.55 6.60 -19.73
CA ASN A 565 7.39 7.78 -19.97
C ASN A 565 8.68 7.81 -19.13
N TRP A 566 9.08 6.67 -18.56
CA TRP A 566 10.19 6.57 -17.62
C TRP A 566 11.10 5.38 -17.91
#